data_AF-A0A7J2NPA1-F1
#
_entry.id   AF-A0A7J2NPA1-F1
#
_cell.length_a   1.000
_cell.length_b   1.000
_cell.length_c   1.000
_cell.angle_alpha   90.00
_cell.angle_beta   90.00
_cell.angle_gamma   90.00
#
_symmetry.space_group_name_H-M   'P 1'
#
loop_
_entity.id
_entity.type
_entity.pdbx_description
1 polymer ?
#
loop_
_entity_poly.entity_id
_entity_poly.type
_entity_poly.pdbx_seq_one_letter_code
_entity_poly.pdbx_strand_id
1 'polypeptide(L)'
;MGDKLANPAPLGLLGFGMTTVLLNIHNAGFYPLGSMILAMGLAYGGLAQVIAGAMEYKKGNTFGTLAFSSYGLFWWSLVILLLLPNFTLLSPAVTAAGD
;
A
#
# COMPACT_ATOMS: atom_id res chain seq x y z
N MET A 1 21.49 -21.93 21.00
CA MET A 1 21.67 -21.00 19.88
C MET A 1 20.27 -20.50 19.53
N GLY A 2 19.89 -19.31 19.99
CA GLY A 2 18.52 -18.80 19.78
C GLY A 2 18.27 -18.58 18.29
N ASP A 3 17.11 -18.99 17.80
CA ASP A 3 16.76 -18.94 16.38
C ASP A 3 16.94 -17.53 15.81
N LYS A 4 17.90 -17.38 14.89
CA LYS A 4 18.19 -16.10 14.24
C LYS A 4 17.16 -15.88 13.14
N LEU A 5 16.12 -15.10 13.43
CA LEU A 5 15.10 -14.71 12.45
C LEU A 5 15.72 -13.92 11.28
N ALA A 6 15.13 -14.08 10.09
CA ALA A 6 15.52 -13.33 8.90
C ALA A 6 15.31 -11.81 9.06
N ASN A 7 15.90 -11.00 8.17
CA ASN A 7 15.67 -9.56 8.15
C ASN A 7 14.52 -9.18 7.21
N PRO A 8 13.36 -8.71 7.72
CA PRO A 8 12.24 -8.32 6.88
C PRO A 8 12.37 -6.90 6.31
N ALA A 9 13.29 -6.07 6.81
CA ALA A 9 13.46 -4.69 6.32
C ALA A 9 13.60 -4.56 4.79
N PRO A 10 14.41 -5.38 4.08
CA PRO A 10 14.50 -5.30 2.63
C PRO A 10 13.17 -5.55 1.91
N LEU A 11 12.32 -6.43 2.44
CA LEU A 11 10.99 -6.68 1.89
C LEU A 11 10.11 -5.43 2.01
N GLY A 12 10.08 -4.81 3.19
CA GLY A 12 9.32 -3.59 3.42
C GLY A 12 9.81 -2.41 2.57
N LEU A 13 11.13 -2.26 2.42
CA LEU A 13 11.74 -1.19 1.63
C LEU A 13 11.51 -1.35 0.13
N LEU A 14 11.62 -2.57 -0.43
CA LEU A 14 11.33 -2.79 -1.85
C LEU A 14 9.84 -2.69 -2.16
N GLY A 15 8.97 -3.18 -1.26
CA GLY A 15 7.52 -3.00 -1.35
C GLY A 15 7.15 -1.52 -1.47
N PHE A 16 7.67 -0.71 -0.56
CA PHE A 16 7.49 0.73 -0.57
C PHE A 16 8.09 1.40 -1.82
N GLY A 17 9.38 1.16 -2.06
CA GLY A 17 10.16 1.86 -3.08
C GLY A 17 9.64 1.61 -4.49
N MET A 18 9.39 0.34 -4.85
CA MET A 18 8.89 0.01 -6.19
C MET A 18 7.51 0.61 -6.43
N THR A 19 6.59 0.46 -5.48
CA THR A 19 5.23 1.02 -5.61
C THR A 19 5.27 2.56 -5.71
N THR A 20 6.16 3.21 -4.97
CA THR A 20 6.36 4.66 -4.99
C THR A 20 6.91 5.15 -6.33
N VAL A 21 7.93 4.47 -6.87
CA VAL A 21 8.49 4.79 -8.19
C VAL A 21 7.40 4.69 -9.25
N LEU A 22 6.63 3.61 -9.24
CA LEU A 22 5.58 3.41 -10.22
C LEU A 22 4.45 4.46 -10.11
N LEU A 23 4.05 4.83 -8.90
CA LEU A 23 3.07 5.90 -8.71
C LEU A 23 3.62 7.25 -9.21
N ASN A 24 4.90 7.54 -8.96
CA ASN A 24 5.46 8.84 -9.34
C ASN A 24 5.78 8.96 -10.82
N ILE A 25 6.07 7.86 -11.53
CA ILE A 25 6.16 7.91 -13.00
C ILE A 25 4.78 8.22 -13.60
N HIS A 26 3.69 7.71 -12.99
CA HIS A 26 2.34 8.15 -13.33
C HIS A 26 2.12 9.64 -13.02
N ASN A 27 2.47 10.09 -11.81
CA ASN A 27 2.31 11.50 -11.42
C ASN A 27 3.13 12.46 -12.31
N ALA A 28 4.26 12.00 -12.87
CA ALA A 28 5.07 12.74 -13.82
C ALA A 28 4.51 12.73 -15.25
N GLY A 29 3.38 12.07 -15.50
CA GLY A 29 2.66 12.09 -16.76
C GLY A 29 3.14 11.11 -17.82
N PHE A 30 4.02 10.16 -17.48
CA PHE A 30 4.57 9.21 -18.47
C PHE A 30 3.60 8.07 -18.82
N TYR A 31 2.70 7.68 -17.91
CA TYR A 31 1.64 6.70 -18.17
C TYR A 31 0.40 6.93 -17.29
N PRO A 32 -0.79 6.47 -17.72
CA PRO A 32 -2.02 6.64 -16.94
C PRO A 32 -2.04 5.79 -15.66
N LEU A 33 -2.85 6.21 -14.70
CA LEU A 33 -3.11 5.40 -13.51
C LEU A 33 -3.86 4.14 -13.93
N GLY A 34 -3.32 2.98 -13.60
CA GLY A 34 -3.84 1.71 -14.08
C GLY A 34 -3.73 0.58 -13.08
N SER A 35 -4.22 -0.59 -13.50
CA SER A 35 -4.25 -1.83 -12.70
C SER A 35 -2.89 -2.22 -12.13
N MET A 36 -1.80 -1.88 -12.81
CA MET A 36 -0.43 -2.12 -12.32
C MET A 36 -0.13 -1.41 -10.99
N ILE A 37 -0.45 -0.11 -10.87
CA ILE A 37 -0.20 0.65 -9.63
C ILE A 37 -1.13 0.15 -8.53
N LEU A 38 -2.39 -0.12 -8.85
CA LEU A 38 -3.37 -0.64 -7.90
C LEU A 38 -2.96 -2.02 -7.36
N ALA A 39 -2.52 -2.92 -8.24
CA ALA A 39 -2.05 -4.26 -7.85
C ALA A 39 -0.78 -4.17 -6.99
N MET A 40 0.16 -3.31 -7.34
CA MET A 40 1.37 -3.07 -6.54
C MET A 40 1.05 -2.46 -5.18
N GLY A 41 0.09 -1.52 -5.11
CA GLY A 41 -0.40 -0.94 -3.87
C GLY A 41 -1.10 -1.95 -2.96
N LEU A 42 -1.84 -2.91 -3.51
CA LEU A 42 -2.48 -3.95 -2.71
C LEU A 42 -1.51 -5.03 -2.24
N ALA A 43 -0.70 -5.57 -3.16
CA ALA A 43 0.10 -6.76 -2.90
C ALA A 43 1.47 -6.43 -2.29
N TYR A 44 2.21 -5.47 -2.87
CA TYR A 44 3.63 -5.28 -2.55
C TYR A 44 3.88 -4.08 -1.63
N GLY A 45 3.47 -2.89 -2.06
CA GLY A 45 3.42 -1.71 -1.19
C GLY A 45 2.46 -1.89 -0.03
N GLY A 46 1.43 -2.72 -0.17
CA GLY A 46 0.44 -2.99 0.88
C GLY A 46 0.77 -4.23 1.71
N LEU A 47 0.29 -5.40 1.26
CA LEU A 47 0.31 -6.64 2.04
C LEU A 47 1.72 -7.05 2.47
N ALA A 48 2.67 -7.13 1.52
CA ALA A 48 4.04 -7.53 1.83
C ALA A 48 4.71 -6.55 2.83
N GLN A 49 4.41 -5.26 2.72
CA GLN A 49 4.93 -4.24 3.62
C GLN A 49 4.31 -4.33 5.03
N VAL A 50 3.00 -4.58 5.15
CA VAL A 50 2.34 -4.85 6.45
C VAL A 50 2.92 -6.11 7.10
N ILE A 51 3.15 -7.17 6.32
CA ILE A 51 3.80 -8.40 6.80
C ILE A 51 5.21 -8.10 7.31
N ALA A 52 6.00 -7.32 6.57
CA ALA A 52 7.33 -6.90 7.00
C ALA A 52 7.29 -6.13 8.34
N GLY A 53 6.32 -5.25 8.53
CA GLY A 53 6.08 -4.56 9.81
C GLY A 53 5.77 -5.51 10.95
N ALA A 54 4.89 -6.50 10.74
CA ALA A 54 4.59 -7.52 11.73
C ALA A 54 5.81 -8.40 12.08
N MET A 55 6.69 -8.66 11.12
CA MET A 55 7.94 -9.39 11.34
C MET A 55 8.97 -8.57 12.13
N GLU A 56 9.05 -7.25 11.91
CA GLU A 56 9.93 -6.35 12.70
C GLU A 56 9.52 -6.28 14.18
N TYR A 57 8.22 -6.43 14.49
CA TYR A 57 7.74 -6.48 15.88
C TYR A 57 8.34 -7.67 16.63
N LYS A 58 8.39 -8.84 15.99
CA LYS A 58 9.02 -10.05 16.57
C LYS A 58 10.52 -9.90 16.80
N LYS A 59 11.17 -8.94 16.12
CA LYS A 59 12.59 -8.62 16.27
C LYS A 59 12.86 -7.49 17.25
N GLY A 60 11.83 -6.92 17.88
CA GLY A 60 11.96 -5.78 18.79
C GLY A 60 12.32 -4.47 18.09
N ASN A 61 12.14 -4.38 16.77
CA ASN A 61 12.42 -3.17 16.00
C ASN A 61 11.16 -2.29 15.91
N THR A 62 10.99 -1.40 16.88
CA THR A 62 9.84 -0.48 16.95
C THR A 62 9.75 0.42 15.71
N PHE A 63 10.88 0.92 15.23
CA PHE A 63 10.91 1.79 14.05
C PHE A 63 10.40 1.06 12.81
N GLY A 64 10.95 -0.12 12.51
CA GLY A 64 10.55 -0.93 11.36
C GLY A 64 9.09 -1.37 11.45
N THR A 65 8.64 -1.74 12.65
CA THR A 65 7.24 -2.11 12.90
C THR A 65 6.29 -0.98 12.54
N LEU A 66 6.55 0.23 13.05
CA LEU A 66 5.71 1.40 12.80
C LEU A 66 5.79 1.81 11.33
N ALA A 67 6.99 1.99 10.80
CA ALA A 67 7.22 2.47 9.44
C ALA A 67 6.57 1.55 8.40
N PHE A 68 6.89 0.25 8.41
CA PHE A 68 6.38 -0.66 7.38
C PHE A 68 4.87 -0.91 7.53
N SER A 69 4.33 -1.03 8.74
CA SER A 69 2.89 -1.19 8.92
C SER A 69 2.12 0.06 8.47
N SER A 70 2.57 1.25 8.86
CA SER A 70 1.91 2.51 8.49
C SER A 70 1.94 2.78 6.99
N TYR A 71 3.10 2.62 6.34
CA TYR A 71 3.19 2.81 4.89
C TYR A 71 2.49 1.69 4.11
N GLY A 72 2.44 0.47 4.64
CA GLY A 72 1.64 -0.62 4.08
C GLY A 72 0.15 -0.31 4.07
N LEU A 73 -0.37 0.17 5.19
CA LEU A 73 -1.76 0.60 5.30
C LEU A 73 -2.07 1.87 4.49
N PHE A 74 -1.09 2.76 4.31
CA PHE A 74 -1.21 3.89 3.38
C PHE A 74 -1.46 3.42 1.94
N TRP A 75 -0.75 2.40 1.46
CA TRP A 75 -0.98 1.89 0.11
C TRP A 75 -2.36 1.26 -0.06
N TRP A 76 -2.85 0.55 0.95
CA TRP A 76 -4.22 0.05 0.94
C TRP A 76 -5.25 1.17 0.98
N SER A 77 -5.07 2.19 1.82
CA SER A 77 -6.01 3.31 1.89
C SER A 77 -6.06 4.10 0.57
N LEU A 78 -4.91 4.29 -0.09
CA LEU A 78 -4.85 4.92 -1.41
C LEU A 78 -5.61 4.11 -2.46
N VAL A 79 -5.40 2.78 -2.53
CA VAL A 79 -6.12 1.94 -3.48
C VAL A 79 -7.62 1.93 -3.19
N ILE A 80 -8.01 1.82 -1.92
CA ILE A 80 -9.42 1.89 -1.51
C ILE A 80 -10.03 3.23 -1.94
N LEU A 81 -9.35 4.36 -1.70
CA LEU A 81 -9.83 5.69 -2.10
C LEU A 81 -10.04 5.79 -3.61
N LEU A 82 -9.16 5.19 -4.41
CA LEU A 82 -9.28 5.18 -5.88
C LEU A 82 -10.42 4.26 -6.37
N LEU A 83 -10.71 3.17 -5.65
CA LEU A 83 -11.76 2.22 -6.03
C LEU A 83 -13.15 2.61 -5.50
N LEU A 84 -13.22 3.28 -4.35
CA LEU A 84 -14.46 3.64 -3.64
C LEU A 84 -15.52 4.33 -4.54
N PRO A 85 -15.19 5.31 -5.40
CA PRO A 85 -16.17 5.94 -6.28
C PRO A 85 -16.87 4.97 -7.25
N ASN A 86 -16.21 3.86 -7.58
CA ASN A 86 -16.74 2.83 -8.47
C ASN A 86 -17.59 1.79 -7.73
N PHE A 87 -17.61 1.81 -6.39
CA PHE A 87 -18.52 0.99 -5.61
C PHE A 87 -19.89 1.67 -5.54
N THR A 88 -20.84 1.16 -6.31
CA THR A 88 -22.21 1.67 -6.45
C THR A 88 -22.96 1.83 -5.12
N LEU A 89 -22.55 1.12 -4.06
CA LEU A 89 -23.15 1.20 -2.73
C LEU A 89 -22.59 2.35 -1.86
N LEU A 90 -21.49 2.96 -2.28
CA LEU A 90 -20.75 4.00 -1.53
C LEU A 90 -20.56 5.27 -2.36
N SER A 91 -20.99 5.28 -3.62
CA SER A 91 -21.23 6.52 -4.34
C SER A 91 -22.21 7.34 -3.48
N PRO A 92 -21.87 8.60 -3.11
CA PRO A 92 -22.87 9.46 -2.51
C PRO A 92 -24.05 9.42 -3.48
N ALA A 93 -25.23 9.07 -2.98
CA ALA A 93 -26.43 9.08 -3.78
C ALA A 93 -26.57 10.50 -4.33
N VAL A 94 -26.07 10.72 -5.55
CA VAL A 94 -26.47 11.85 -6.37
C VAL A 94 -27.93 11.57 -6.59
N THR A 95 -28.71 12.25 -5.75
CA THR A 95 -30.08 12.65 -5.98
C THR A 95 -30.18 13.12 -7.44
N ALA A 96 -30.54 12.21 -8.33
CA ALA A 96 -31.18 12.56 -9.60
C ALA A 96 -32.62 12.97 -9.27
N ALA A 97 -32.75 14.14 -8.66
CA ALA A 97 -33.94 14.95 -8.71
C ALA A 97 -33.59 16.16 -9.57
N GLY A 98 -33.96 16.14 -10.84
CA GLY A 98 -34.12 17.36 -11.64
C GLY A 98 -33.32 17.49 -12.93
N ASP A 99 -33.54 16.59 -13.89
CA ASP A 99 -33.57 16.88 -15.33
C ASP A 99 -34.32 15.79 -16.11
#